data_AF-A0A349Y4P4-F1
#
_entry.id   AF-A0A349Y4P4-F1
#
_cell.length_a   1.000
_cell.length_b   1.000
_cell.length_c   1.000
_cell.angle_alpha   90.00
_cell.angle_beta   90.00
_cell.angle_gamma   90.00
#
_symmetry.space_group_name_H-M   'P 1'
#
loop_
_entity.id
_entity.type
_entity.pdbx_description
1 polymer ?
#
loop_
_entity_poly.entity_id
_entity_poly.type
_entity_poly.pdbx_seq_one_letter_code
_entity_poly.pdbx_strand_id
1 'polypeptide(L)'
;PNGAGKSTLIGIISSLVNLSEGQVEVFGSDLVRHRSATMRLIGLVPQEINFNLFEKPFDILVNYAGFYGVARAEAEKMAEEELKRAHLWEKAQVMSRTLSGGMKRRLMIARAMMTRPRLLILDEPTAGVDIEIRRDMWRVLKEINAAGTTIILTTHYLEEAEHLCRNLAIINHGQIVTQGPMRELLAKLDVEGFLFDIDGSLPAQLPEIDGAILIATDSHTLDVDMPRAMDLNRVFDALNAAGIRVRSMRTKSNRLEELFVRLTGNQENVA
;
A
#
# COMPACT_ATOMS: atom_id res chain seq x y z
N PRO A 1 6.62 -9.46 -4.80
CA PRO A 1 6.79 -10.89 -4.42
C PRO A 1 7.10 -11.06 -2.93
N ASN A 2 6.63 -12.17 -2.34
CA ASN A 2 7.10 -12.61 -1.02
C ASN A 2 8.60 -12.94 -1.13
N GLY A 3 9.38 -12.60 -0.11
CA GLY A 3 10.84 -12.82 -0.14
C GLY A 3 11.65 -11.82 -0.99
N ALA A 4 11.04 -10.76 -1.52
CA ALA A 4 11.76 -9.76 -2.31
C ALA A 4 12.75 -8.88 -1.52
N GLY A 5 12.75 -8.94 -0.17
CA GLY A 5 13.62 -8.14 0.69
C GLY A 5 12.97 -6.91 1.34
N LYS A 6 11.64 -6.74 1.19
CA LYS A 6 10.86 -5.62 1.76
C LYS A 6 11.02 -5.51 3.29
N SER A 7 10.75 -6.61 4.02
CA SER A 7 10.85 -6.64 5.48
C SER A 7 12.29 -6.52 5.96
N THR A 8 13.27 -7.04 5.19
CA THR A 8 14.70 -6.83 5.48
C THR A 8 15.08 -5.36 5.39
N LEU A 9 14.63 -4.66 4.34
CA LEU A 9 14.86 -3.22 4.18
C LEU A 9 14.24 -2.41 5.33
N ILE A 10 12.98 -2.68 5.67
CA ILE A 10 12.33 -2.05 6.84
C ILE A 10 13.09 -2.38 8.13
N GLY A 11 13.50 -3.63 8.31
CA GLY A 11 14.26 -4.08 9.47
C GLY A 11 15.58 -3.34 9.61
N ILE A 12 16.27 -3.09 8.50
CA ILE A 12 17.50 -2.29 8.47
C ILE A 12 17.19 -0.84 8.88
N ILE A 13 16.22 -0.17 8.25
CA ILE A 13 15.88 1.24 8.55
C ILE A 13 15.45 1.42 10.01
N SER A 14 14.74 0.43 10.57
CA SER A 14 14.28 0.42 11.97
C SER A 14 15.31 -0.14 12.97
N SER A 15 16.53 -0.44 12.52
CA SER A 15 17.60 -1.00 13.35
C SER A 15 17.23 -2.31 14.08
N LEU A 16 16.33 -3.10 13.49
CA LEU A 16 16.04 -4.49 13.87
C LEU A 16 16.97 -5.49 13.16
N VAL A 17 17.53 -5.11 12.02
CA VAL A 17 18.48 -5.90 11.24
C VAL A 17 19.75 -5.07 11.04
N ASN A 18 20.91 -5.67 11.21
CA ASN A 18 22.20 -5.00 10.98
C ASN A 18 22.48 -4.89 9.49
N LEU A 19 23.03 -3.74 9.08
CA LEU A 19 23.49 -3.54 7.72
C LEU A 19 24.75 -4.37 7.50
N SER A 20 24.86 -5.05 6.36
CA SER A 20 26.13 -5.65 5.95
C SER A 20 27.11 -4.57 5.49
N GLU A 21 26.65 -3.66 4.63
CA GLU A 21 27.42 -2.57 4.03
C GLU A 21 26.51 -1.36 3.73
N GLY A 22 27.10 -0.21 3.40
CA GLY A 22 26.38 1.01 3.03
C GLY A 22 26.04 1.93 4.21
N GLN A 23 25.13 2.87 3.98
CA GLN A 23 24.74 3.88 4.97
C GLN A 23 23.24 4.13 4.93
N VAL A 24 22.65 4.45 6.09
CA VAL A 24 21.25 4.85 6.22
C VAL A 24 21.20 6.13 7.03
N GLU A 25 20.56 7.14 6.47
CA GLU A 25 20.35 8.44 7.08
C GLU A 25 18.87 8.77 7.13
N VAL A 26 18.39 9.23 8.28
CA VAL A 26 16.99 9.57 8.50
C VAL A 26 16.92 11.02 8.97
N PHE A 27 16.44 11.90 8.10
CA PHE A 27 16.33 13.35 8.32
C PHE A 27 17.62 14.01 8.86
N GLY A 28 18.79 13.72 8.29
CA GLY A 28 20.06 14.27 8.78
C GLY A 28 20.79 13.38 9.79
N SER A 29 20.12 12.34 10.31
CA SER A 29 20.65 11.50 11.41
C SER A 29 21.11 10.14 10.89
N ASP A 30 22.43 9.89 10.98
CA ASP A 30 23.03 8.60 10.64
C ASP A 30 22.54 7.50 11.60
N LEU A 31 22.04 6.41 11.03
CA LEU A 31 21.45 5.29 11.78
C LEU A 31 22.45 4.58 12.70
N VAL A 32 23.71 4.47 12.29
CA VAL A 32 24.76 3.73 13.01
C VAL A 32 25.40 4.62 14.08
N ARG A 33 25.77 5.85 13.71
CA ARG A 33 26.45 6.81 14.60
C ARG A 33 25.51 7.44 15.63
N HIS A 34 24.24 7.66 15.26
CA HIS A 34 23.27 8.39 16.08
C HIS A 34 21.98 7.59 16.34
N ARG A 35 22.12 6.27 16.51
CA ARG A 35 21.01 5.31 16.64
C ARG A 35 19.84 5.79 17.51
N SER A 36 20.08 6.16 18.77
CA SER A 36 19.00 6.55 19.68
C SER A 36 18.26 7.82 19.24
N ALA A 37 18.98 8.78 18.64
CA ALA A 37 18.34 9.98 18.08
C ALA A 37 17.52 9.62 16.84
N THR A 38 18.06 8.78 15.96
CA THR A 38 17.37 8.28 14.77
C THR A 38 16.10 7.50 15.12
N MET A 39 16.16 6.59 16.10
CA MET A 39 14.99 5.80 16.52
C MET A 39 13.86 6.65 17.09
N ARG A 40 14.15 7.80 17.72
CA ARG A 40 13.10 8.74 18.17
C ARG A 40 12.34 9.40 17.01
N LEU A 41 12.92 9.42 15.81
CA LEU A 41 12.27 9.98 14.63
C LEU A 41 11.36 8.96 13.92
N ILE A 42 11.44 7.68 14.31
CA ILE A 42 10.80 6.57 13.60
C ILE A 42 9.73 5.93 14.47
N GLY A 43 8.52 5.81 13.93
CA GLY A 43 7.48 4.93 14.45
C GLY A 43 7.44 3.65 13.61
N LEU A 44 7.44 2.48 14.24
CA LEU A 44 7.36 1.19 13.54
C LEU A 44 6.08 0.45 13.90
N VAL A 45 5.36 0.02 12.87
CA VAL A 45 4.18 -0.85 12.94
C VAL A 45 4.53 -2.17 12.25
N PRO A 46 4.90 -3.22 13.00
CA PRO A 46 5.27 -4.51 12.40
C PRO A 46 4.06 -5.27 11.86
N GLN A 47 4.34 -6.33 11.08
CA GLN A 47 3.31 -7.22 10.57
C GLN A 47 2.62 -8.04 11.68
N GLU A 48 3.28 -8.35 12.79
CA GLU A 48 2.66 -9.09 13.90
C GLU A 48 2.23 -8.18 15.05
N ILE A 49 1.16 -8.55 15.76
CA ILE A 49 0.72 -7.81 16.94
C ILE A 49 1.71 -8.02 18.08
N ASN A 50 2.35 -6.94 18.54
CA ASN A 50 3.44 -6.98 19.51
C ASN A 50 3.15 -6.13 20.78
N PHE A 51 1.93 -6.19 21.30
CA PHE A 51 1.60 -5.60 22.61
C PHE A 51 0.92 -6.64 23.51
N ASN A 52 0.92 -6.37 24.81
CA ASN A 52 0.31 -7.26 25.79
C ASN A 52 -1.22 -7.26 25.66
N LEU A 53 -1.80 -8.42 25.31
CA LEU A 53 -3.24 -8.56 25.11
C LEU A 53 -4.06 -8.44 26.42
N PHE A 54 -3.39 -8.52 27.58
CA PHE A 54 -4.01 -8.38 28.89
C PHE A 54 -3.91 -6.96 29.46
N GLU A 55 -3.40 -6.00 28.69
CA GLU A 55 -3.38 -4.59 29.06
C GLU A 55 -4.50 -3.82 28.35
N LYS A 56 -4.89 -2.69 28.94
CA LYS A 56 -5.82 -1.74 28.33
C LYS A 56 -5.12 -0.94 27.23
N PRO A 57 -5.79 -0.58 26.12
CA PRO A 57 -5.22 0.26 25.08
C PRO A 57 -4.61 1.56 25.61
N PHE A 58 -5.29 2.21 26.56
CA PHE A 58 -4.78 3.42 27.20
C PHE A 58 -3.44 3.19 27.89
N ASP A 59 -3.32 2.15 28.71
CA ASP A 59 -2.09 1.82 29.43
C ASP A 59 -0.95 1.47 28.46
N ILE A 60 -1.26 0.73 27.39
CA ILE A 60 -0.28 0.39 26.33
C ILE A 60 0.34 1.66 25.74
N LEU A 61 -0.48 2.67 25.42
CA LEU A 61 -0.01 3.94 24.85
C LEU A 61 0.83 4.74 25.86
N VAL A 62 0.33 4.91 27.08
CA VAL A 62 1.00 5.69 28.14
C VAL A 62 2.34 5.06 28.50
N ASN A 63 2.38 3.74 28.66
CA ASN A 63 3.62 3.00 28.97
C ASN A 63 4.64 3.12 27.84
N TYR A 64 4.18 3.00 26.58
CA TYR A 64 5.06 3.14 25.43
C TYR A 64 5.72 4.52 25.37
N ALA A 65 4.95 5.60 25.58
CA ALA A 65 5.50 6.96 25.64
C ALA A 65 6.52 7.12 26.79
N GLY A 66 6.25 6.49 27.94
CA GLY A 66 7.16 6.46 29.09
C GLY A 66 8.53 5.86 28.77
N PHE A 67 8.62 4.83 27.92
CA PHE A 67 9.90 4.27 27.48
C PHE A 67 10.76 5.25 26.68
N TYR A 68 10.14 6.28 26.10
CA TYR A 68 10.81 7.36 25.38
C TYR A 68 11.03 8.61 26.23
N GLY A 69 10.76 8.53 27.55
CA GLY A 69 10.99 9.63 28.49
C GLY A 69 9.88 10.69 28.52
N VAL A 70 8.72 10.41 27.92
CA VAL A 70 7.56 11.33 27.98
C VAL A 70 6.96 11.29 29.39
N ALA A 71 6.72 12.46 29.98
CA ALA A 71 6.12 12.55 31.30
C ALA A 71 4.70 11.97 31.30
N ARG A 72 4.31 11.25 32.36
CA ARG A 72 3.03 10.53 32.42
C ARG A 72 1.82 11.42 32.10
N ALA A 73 1.76 12.62 32.67
CA ALA A 73 0.64 13.54 32.46
C ALA A 73 0.53 14.04 31.00
N GLU A 74 1.66 14.14 30.29
CA GLU A 74 1.68 14.44 28.85
C GLU A 74 1.28 13.20 28.04
N ALA A 75 1.81 12.03 28.39
CA ALA A 75 1.50 10.76 27.75
C ALA A 75 0.00 10.41 27.85
N GLU A 76 -0.65 10.69 28.97
CA GLU A 76 -2.10 10.47 29.16
C GLU A 76 -2.94 11.34 28.21
N LYS A 77 -2.56 12.61 28.01
CA LYS A 77 -3.22 13.50 27.04
C LYS A 77 -3.03 13.02 25.61
N MET A 78 -1.78 12.67 25.26
CA MET A 78 -1.45 12.14 23.93
C MET A 78 -2.18 10.81 23.66
N ALA A 79 -2.30 9.93 24.66
CA ALA A 79 -2.99 8.66 24.52
C ALA A 79 -4.48 8.86 24.22
N GLU A 80 -5.13 9.83 24.85
CA GLU A 80 -6.51 10.20 24.53
C GLU A 80 -6.64 10.71 23.09
N GLU A 81 -5.78 11.63 22.67
CA GLU A 81 -5.77 12.17 21.29
C GLU A 81 -5.59 11.06 20.25
N GLU A 82 -4.59 10.19 20.43
CA GLU A 82 -4.28 9.13 19.47
C GLU A 82 -5.32 7.99 19.48
N LEU A 83 -5.94 7.67 20.62
CA LEU A 83 -7.06 6.72 20.65
C LEU A 83 -8.32 7.28 19.97
N LYS A 84 -8.57 8.59 20.09
CA LYS A 84 -9.67 9.24 19.36
C LYS A 84 -9.40 9.22 17.85
N ARG A 85 -8.19 9.58 17.42
CA ARG A 85 -7.76 9.53 16.01
C ARG A 85 -7.87 8.11 15.44
N ALA A 86 -7.53 7.09 16.24
CA ALA A 86 -7.64 5.68 15.86
C ALA A 86 -9.07 5.10 15.94
N HIS A 87 -10.07 5.89 16.36
CA HIS A 87 -11.45 5.45 16.63
C HIS A 87 -11.52 4.28 17.64
N LEU A 88 -10.77 4.38 18.74
CA LEU A 88 -10.65 3.38 19.80
C LEU A 88 -10.96 3.91 21.20
N TRP A 89 -11.34 5.18 21.35
CA TRP A 89 -11.57 5.81 22.66
C TRP A 89 -12.60 5.08 23.53
N GLU A 90 -13.72 4.66 22.95
CA GLU A 90 -14.77 3.88 23.63
C GLU A 90 -14.28 2.53 24.19
N LYS A 91 -13.11 2.07 23.72
CA LYS A 91 -12.47 0.81 24.12
C LYS A 91 -11.14 1.04 24.83
N ALA A 92 -10.83 2.28 25.20
CA ALA A 92 -9.58 2.65 25.84
C ALA A 92 -9.32 1.89 27.16
N GLN A 93 -10.40 1.53 27.87
CA GLN A 93 -10.35 0.97 29.22
C GLN A 93 -10.69 -0.53 29.30
N VAL A 94 -10.92 -1.20 28.16
CA VAL A 94 -11.16 -2.66 28.13
C VAL A 94 -9.88 -3.42 27.78
N MET A 95 -9.81 -4.70 28.14
CA MET A 95 -8.63 -5.52 27.83
C MET A 95 -8.43 -5.69 26.32
N SER A 96 -7.21 -5.46 25.84
CA SER A 96 -6.91 -5.42 24.40
C SER A 96 -7.17 -6.74 23.67
N ARG A 97 -7.20 -7.88 24.37
CA ARG A 97 -7.61 -9.17 23.80
C ARG A 97 -9.00 -9.14 23.17
N THR A 98 -9.90 -8.30 23.69
CA THR A 98 -11.29 -8.17 23.23
C THR A 98 -11.44 -7.35 21.95
N LEU A 99 -10.37 -6.68 21.50
CA LEU A 99 -10.35 -5.93 20.25
C LEU A 99 -10.36 -6.88 19.04
N SER A 100 -11.06 -6.49 17.97
CA SER A 100 -10.94 -7.17 16.68
C SER A 100 -9.53 -7.01 16.10
N GLY A 101 -9.15 -7.83 15.12
CA GLY A 101 -7.84 -7.72 14.45
C GLY A 101 -7.57 -6.30 13.91
N GLY A 102 -8.57 -5.70 13.26
CA GLY A 102 -8.51 -4.32 12.79
C GLY A 102 -8.29 -3.27 13.88
N MET A 103 -8.99 -3.43 15.02
CA MET A 103 -8.81 -2.55 16.17
C MET A 103 -7.40 -2.69 16.77
N LYS A 104 -6.85 -3.91 16.82
CA LYS A 104 -5.48 -4.14 17.28
C LYS A 104 -4.45 -3.49 16.35
N ARG A 105 -4.67 -3.53 15.02
CA ARG A 105 -3.83 -2.82 14.04
C ARG A 105 -3.86 -1.31 14.23
N ARG A 106 -5.04 -0.71 14.40
CA ARG A 106 -5.17 0.72 14.68
C ARG A 106 -4.52 1.12 16.01
N LEU A 107 -4.59 0.26 17.02
CA LEU A 107 -3.88 0.47 18.29
C LEU A 107 -2.35 0.47 18.09
N MET A 108 -1.81 -0.39 17.23
CA MET A 108 -0.38 -0.36 16.91
C MET A 108 0.04 0.94 16.23
N ILE A 109 -0.80 1.47 15.33
CA ILE A 109 -0.57 2.78 14.69
C ILE A 109 -0.59 3.88 15.76
N ALA A 110 -1.63 3.93 16.60
CA ALA A 110 -1.70 4.89 17.71
C ALA A 110 -0.48 4.82 18.64
N ARG A 111 -0.02 3.60 18.96
CA ARG A 111 1.18 3.38 19.77
C ARG A 111 2.44 3.92 19.08
N ALA A 112 2.61 3.68 17.78
CA ALA A 112 3.74 4.24 17.04
C ALA A 112 3.70 5.78 16.99
N MET A 113 2.51 6.39 17.04
CA MET A 113 2.36 7.84 17.04
C MET A 113 2.65 8.51 18.40
N MET A 114 2.73 7.73 19.49
CA MET A 114 3.04 8.27 20.83
C MET A 114 4.43 8.90 20.95
N THR A 115 5.33 8.67 20.00
CA THR A 115 6.65 9.35 19.91
C THR A 115 6.65 10.56 18.98
N ARG A 116 5.50 10.92 18.39
CA ARG A 116 5.36 11.94 17.33
C ARG A 116 6.43 11.78 16.24
N PRO A 117 6.52 10.60 15.62
CA PRO A 117 7.58 10.31 14.68
C PRO A 117 7.48 11.19 13.43
N ARG A 118 8.63 11.54 12.86
CA ARG A 118 8.70 12.19 11.55
C ARG A 118 8.55 11.18 10.41
N LEU A 119 8.94 9.93 10.65
CA LEU A 119 8.80 8.80 9.73
C LEU A 119 8.01 7.67 10.40
N LEU A 120 6.87 7.29 9.82
CA LEU A 120 6.10 6.12 10.21
C LEU A 120 6.35 5.00 9.19
N ILE A 121 6.75 3.83 9.66
CA ILE A 121 6.99 2.64 8.84
C ILE A 121 5.96 1.58 9.17
N LEU A 122 5.27 1.06 8.17
CA LEU A 122 4.26 0.00 8.32
C LEU A 122 4.63 -1.22 7.48
N ASP A 123 4.75 -2.38 8.11
CA ASP A 123 4.99 -3.64 7.41
C ASP A 123 3.68 -4.39 7.18
N GLU A 124 3.22 -4.40 5.92
CA GLU A 124 1.97 -5.04 5.47
C GLU A 124 0.76 -4.73 6.38
N PRO A 125 0.40 -3.45 6.57
CA PRO A 125 -0.54 -3.05 7.62
C PRO A 125 -1.95 -3.63 7.43
N THR A 126 -2.34 -3.90 6.18
CA THR A 126 -3.68 -4.37 5.79
C THR A 126 -3.77 -5.90 5.62
N ALA A 127 -2.69 -6.64 5.89
CA ALA A 127 -2.66 -8.09 5.72
C ALA A 127 -3.67 -8.79 6.64
N GLY A 128 -4.53 -9.63 6.04
CA GLY A 128 -5.54 -10.42 6.77
C GLY A 128 -6.70 -9.58 7.34
N VAL A 129 -6.93 -8.38 6.80
CA VAL A 129 -7.97 -7.46 7.25
C VAL A 129 -9.06 -7.31 6.20
N ASP A 130 -10.32 -7.36 6.64
CA ASP A 130 -11.51 -7.16 5.80
C ASP A 130 -11.54 -5.76 5.16
N ILE A 131 -12.28 -5.66 4.04
CA ILE A 131 -12.33 -4.46 3.17
C ILE A 131 -12.75 -3.19 3.93
N GLU A 132 -13.74 -3.28 4.80
CA GLU A 132 -14.25 -2.12 5.54
C GLU A 132 -13.18 -1.56 6.49
N ILE A 133 -12.52 -2.43 7.26
CA ILE A 133 -11.47 -2.06 8.19
C ILE A 133 -10.24 -1.51 7.45
N ARG A 134 -9.94 -2.05 6.26
CA ARG A 134 -8.87 -1.55 5.39
C ARG A 134 -9.10 -0.08 5.03
N ARG A 135 -10.31 0.28 4.61
CA ARG A 135 -10.68 1.67 4.26
C ARG A 135 -10.57 2.61 5.45
N ASP A 136 -11.01 2.18 6.63
CA ASP A 136 -10.85 2.96 7.86
C ASP A 136 -9.37 3.22 8.19
N MET A 137 -8.51 2.21 8.06
CA MET A 137 -7.09 2.37 8.29
C MET A 137 -6.44 3.29 7.27
N TRP A 138 -6.85 3.22 6.00
CA TRP A 138 -6.39 4.16 4.97
C TRP A 138 -6.76 5.60 5.29
N ARG A 139 -7.96 5.85 5.84
CA ARG A 139 -8.33 7.19 6.32
C ARG A 139 -7.35 7.68 7.39
N VAL A 140 -7.08 6.87 8.42
CA VAL A 140 -6.14 7.22 9.49
C VAL A 140 -4.73 7.50 8.94
N LEU A 141 -4.23 6.67 8.01
CA LEU A 141 -2.91 6.88 7.40
C LEU A 141 -2.85 8.16 6.56
N LYS A 142 -3.93 8.49 5.83
CA LYS A 142 -4.02 9.74 5.06
C LYS A 142 -4.01 10.96 5.98
N GLU A 143 -4.72 10.91 7.10
CA GLU A 143 -4.73 11.98 8.10
C GLU A 143 -3.34 12.18 8.72
N ILE A 144 -2.65 11.08 9.06
CA ILE A 144 -1.26 11.13 9.57
C ILE A 144 -0.31 11.74 8.51
N ASN A 145 -0.44 11.34 7.25
CA ASN A 145 0.39 11.92 6.18
C ASN A 145 0.09 13.40 5.94
N ALA A 146 -1.18 13.78 5.95
CA ALA A 146 -1.62 15.17 5.78
C ALA A 146 -1.14 16.07 6.94
N ALA A 147 -0.98 15.51 8.13
CA ALA A 147 -0.40 16.19 9.29
C ALA A 147 1.14 16.36 9.20
N GLY A 148 1.78 15.85 8.15
CA GLY A 148 3.21 16.07 7.87
C GLY A 148 4.12 14.88 8.19
N THR A 149 3.60 13.77 8.69
CA THR A 149 4.41 12.55 8.92
C THR A 149 4.71 11.87 7.58
N THR A 150 5.99 11.57 7.34
CA THR A 150 6.40 10.75 6.18
C THR A 150 6.00 9.31 6.46
N ILE A 151 5.38 8.63 5.49
CA ILE A 151 4.96 7.23 5.64
C ILE A 151 5.70 6.37 4.62
N ILE A 152 6.31 5.30 5.10
CA ILE A 152 6.77 4.17 4.28
C ILE A 152 5.88 2.99 4.64
N LEU A 153 5.24 2.38 3.65
CA LEU A 153 4.51 1.14 3.83
C LEU A 153 4.99 0.10 2.83
N THR A 154 5.06 -1.13 3.28
CA THR A 154 5.21 -2.29 2.40
C THR A 154 3.85 -2.93 2.22
N THR A 155 3.57 -3.33 1.00
CA THR A 155 2.34 -4.03 0.66
C THR A 155 2.58 -4.95 -0.52
N HIS A 156 1.83 -6.04 -0.57
CA HIS A 156 1.63 -6.84 -1.77
C HIS A 156 0.26 -6.56 -2.43
N TYR A 157 -0.57 -5.72 -1.81
CA TYR A 157 -1.83 -5.27 -2.38
C TYR A 157 -1.61 -3.98 -3.17
N LEU A 158 -1.66 -4.09 -4.50
CA LEU A 158 -1.41 -2.95 -5.39
C LEU A 158 -2.46 -1.84 -5.22
N GLU A 159 -3.70 -2.21 -4.94
CA GLU A 159 -4.80 -1.28 -4.60
C GLU A 159 -4.43 -0.34 -3.44
N GLU A 160 -3.72 -0.86 -2.42
CA GLU A 160 -3.26 -0.04 -1.29
C GLU A 160 -2.23 0.98 -1.70
N ALA A 161 -1.27 0.59 -2.54
CA ALA A 161 -0.28 1.50 -3.07
C ALA A 161 -0.96 2.60 -3.90
N GLU A 162 -1.93 2.26 -4.75
CA GLU A 162 -2.67 3.24 -5.56
C GLU A 162 -3.45 4.25 -4.73
N HIS A 163 -4.05 3.83 -3.62
CA HIS A 163 -4.84 4.72 -2.78
C HIS A 163 -4.04 5.57 -1.79
N LEU A 164 -2.84 5.12 -1.37
CA LEU A 164 -2.06 5.76 -0.31
C LEU A 164 -0.79 6.44 -0.80
N CYS A 165 -0.16 5.94 -1.85
CA CYS A 165 1.21 6.30 -2.17
C CYS A 165 1.30 7.32 -3.31
N ARG A 166 2.11 8.36 -3.12
CA ARG A 166 2.52 9.29 -4.20
C ARG A 166 3.70 8.76 -5.01
N ASN A 167 4.60 8.04 -4.33
CA ASN A 167 5.79 7.44 -4.89
C ASN A 167 5.75 5.95 -4.65
N LEU A 168 6.32 5.18 -5.57
CA LEU A 168 6.41 3.73 -5.48
C LEU A 168 7.84 3.30 -5.75
N ALA A 169 8.29 2.26 -5.06
CA ALA A 169 9.49 1.51 -5.38
C ALA A 169 9.11 0.03 -5.47
N ILE A 170 9.44 -0.63 -6.58
CA ILE A 170 9.20 -2.05 -6.77
C ILE A 170 10.52 -2.77 -6.46
N ILE A 171 10.45 -3.74 -5.55
CA ILE A 171 11.60 -4.55 -5.14
C ILE A 171 11.41 -5.96 -5.67
N ASN A 172 12.45 -6.50 -6.32
CA ASN A 172 12.56 -7.88 -6.75
C ASN A 172 13.95 -8.43 -6.40
N HIS A 173 14.01 -9.64 -5.82
CA HIS A 173 15.28 -10.30 -5.43
C HIS A 173 16.30 -9.38 -4.71
N GLY A 174 15.83 -8.54 -3.78
CA GLY A 174 16.68 -7.63 -3.01
C GLY A 174 17.10 -6.34 -3.73
N GLN A 175 16.62 -6.09 -4.94
CA GLN A 175 16.96 -4.91 -5.73
C GLN A 175 15.72 -4.08 -6.06
N ILE A 176 15.88 -2.75 -6.04
CA ILE A 176 14.85 -1.83 -6.53
C ILE A 176 14.90 -1.83 -8.06
N VAL A 177 13.93 -2.49 -8.69
CA VAL A 177 13.86 -2.61 -10.16
C VAL A 177 13.32 -1.34 -10.82
N THR A 178 12.45 -0.61 -10.13
CA THR A 178 11.99 0.72 -10.55
C THR A 178 11.54 1.52 -9.33
N GLN A 179 11.68 2.84 -9.40
CA GLN A 179 11.15 3.75 -8.40
C GLN A 179 10.78 5.10 -9.02
N GLY A 180 9.87 5.82 -8.38
CA GLY A 180 9.51 7.18 -8.77
C GLY A 180 8.06 7.54 -8.43
N PRO A 181 7.59 8.70 -8.89
CA PRO A 181 6.19 9.10 -8.77
C PRO A 181 5.28 8.06 -9.44
N MET A 182 4.19 7.70 -8.77
CA MET A 182 3.26 6.68 -9.28
C MET A 182 2.76 7.02 -10.68
N ARG A 183 2.45 8.30 -10.94
CA ARG A 183 1.99 8.77 -12.24
C ARG A 183 3.01 8.52 -13.36
N GLU A 184 4.30 8.70 -13.09
CA GLU A 184 5.36 8.49 -14.07
C GLU A 184 5.58 7.00 -14.33
N LEU A 185 5.51 6.17 -13.29
CA LEU A 185 5.62 4.73 -13.43
C LEU A 185 4.46 4.15 -14.23
N LEU A 186 3.23 4.59 -13.97
CA LEU A 186 2.05 4.19 -14.74
C LEU A 186 2.07 4.74 -16.17
N ALA A 187 2.72 5.88 -16.42
CA ALA A 187 2.88 6.41 -17.78
C ALA A 187 3.83 5.57 -18.65
N LYS A 188 4.69 4.74 -18.06
CA LYS A 188 5.52 3.77 -18.81
C LYS A 188 4.70 2.65 -19.44
N LEU A 189 3.48 2.41 -18.96
CA LEU A 189 2.52 1.57 -19.66
C LEU A 189 1.95 2.36 -20.83
N ASP A 190 2.41 2.03 -22.03
CA ASP A 190 1.89 2.59 -23.28
C ASP A 190 0.57 1.93 -23.70
N VAL A 191 -0.14 1.29 -22.76
CA VAL A 191 -1.37 0.53 -22.98
C VAL A 191 -2.47 1.07 -22.07
N GLU A 192 -3.67 1.21 -22.63
CA GLU A 192 -4.92 1.47 -21.93
C GLU A 192 -5.86 0.29 -22.09
N GLY A 193 -6.34 -0.21 -20.96
CA GLY A 193 -7.30 -1.30 -20.89
C GLY A 193 -8.71 -0.76 -20.71
N PHE A 194 -9.65 -1.31 -21.47
CA PHE A 194 -11.08 -1.04 -21.39
C PHE A 194 -11.86 -2.33 -21.28
N LEU A 195 -12.92 -2.31 -20.48
CA LEU A 195 -13.94 -3.36 -20.48
C LEU A 195 -15.18 -2.81 -21.17
N PHE A 196 -15.61 -3.48 -22.23
CA PHE A 196 -16.84 -3.19 -22.94
C PHE A 196 -17.90 -4.21 -22.58
N ASP A 197 -19.05 -3.74 -22.10
CA ASP A 197 -20.25 -4.58 -22.04
C ASP A 197 -20.96 -4.47 -23.39
N ILE A 198 -21.29 -5.60 -24.00
CA ILE A 198 -21.89 -5.66 -25.33
C ILE A 198 -23.34 -6.13 -25.28
N ASP A 199 -24.11 -5.79 -26.31
CA ASP A 199 -25.45 -6.33 -26.54
C ASP A 199 -25.37 -7.64 -27.34
N GLY A 200 -26.22 -8.61 -26.99
CA GLY A 200 -26.27 -9.90 -27.68
C GLY A 200 -25.10 -10.81 -27.30
N SER A 201 -24.71 -11.70 -28.23
CA SER A 201 -23.62 -12.67 -28.04
C SER A 201 -22.41 -12.32 -28.88
N LEU A 202 -21.20 -12.49 -28.32
CA LEU A 202 -19.97 -12.36 -29.10
C LEU A 202 -19.92 -13.36 -30.27
N PRO A 203 -19.36 -12.95 -31.42
CA PRO A 203 -19.09 -13.87 -32.53
C PRO A 203 -18.03 -14.91 -32.12
N ALA A 204 -18.00 -16.05 -32.80
CA ALA A 204 -17.04 -17.14 -32.55
C ALA A 204 -15.58 -16.70 -32.76
N GLN A 205 -15.36 -15.70 -33.61
CA GLN A 205 -14.05 -15.10 -33.85
C GLN A 205 -14.15 -13.58 -33.66
N LEU A 206 -13.30 -13.05 -32.79
CA LEU A 206 -13.20 -11.62 -32.53
C LEU A 206 -12.48 -10.92 -33.70
N PRO A 207 -12.81 -9.64 -33.99
CA PRO A 207 -12.10 -8.89 -35.01
C PRO A 207 -10.63 -8.69 -34.61
N GLU A 208 -9.72 -8.86 -35.58
CA GLU A 208 -8.33 -8.48 -35.39
C GLU A 208 -8.18 -6.96 -35.55
N ILE A 209 -7.61 -6.33 -34.52
CA ILE A 209 -7.32 -4.91 -34.50
C ILE A 209 -5.81 -4.77 -34.33
N ASP A 210 -5.13 -4.33 -35.38
CA ASP A 210 -3.68 -4.17 -35.37
C ASP A 210 -3.21 -3.28 -34.21
N GLY A 211 -2.41 -3.84 -33.30
CA GLY A 211 -1.90 -3.20 -32.10
C GLY A 211 -2.77 -3.33 -30.85
N ALA A 212 -4.02 -3.82 -30.94
CA ALA A 212 -4.88 -4.04 -29.78
C ALA A 212 -5.13 -5.53 -29.51
N ILE A 213 -5.26 -5.88 -28.23
CA ILE A 213 -5.51 -7.25 -27.77
C ILE A 213 -6.94 -7.30 -27.26
N LEU A 214 -7.75 -8.22 -27.80
CA LEU A 214 -9.15 -8.42 -27.42
C LEU A 214 -9.30 -9.79 -26.77
N ILE A 215 -9.90 -9.84 -25.58
CA ILE A 215 -10.17 -11.06 -24.83
C ILE A 215 -11.63 -11.07 -24.41
N ALA A 216 -12.38 -12.08 -24.85
CA ALA A 216 -13.74 -12.33 -24.35
C ALA A 216 -13.67 -12.90 -22.93
N THR A 217 -14.08 -12.13 -21.92
CA THR A 217 -14.10 -12.64 -20.53
C THR A 217 -15.33 -13.51 -20.28
N ASP A 218 -16.44 -13.21 -20.96
CA ASP A 218 -17.67 -13.98 -20.99
C ASP A 218 -18.46 -13.67 -22.28
N SER A 219 -19.71 -14.13 -22.40
CA SER A 219 -20.53 -13.93 -23.61
C SER A 219 -20.97 -12.48 -23.86
N HIS A 220 -20.84 -11.59 -22.87
CA HIS A 220 -21.34 -10.22 -22.89
C HIS A 220 -20.28 -9.16 -22.56
N THR A 221 -19.05 -9.57 -22.23
CA THR A 221 -17.99 -8.66 -21.79
C THR A 221 -16.72 -8.92 -22.60
N LEU A 222 -16.15 -7.82 -23.12
CA LEU A 222 -14.91 -7.83 -23.90
C LEU A 222 -13.86 -6.96 -23.20
N ASP A 223 -12.72 -7.57 -22.86
CA ASP A 223 -11.52 -6.88 -22.38
C ASP A 223 -10.67 -6.47 -23.59
N VAL A 224 -10.30 -5.19 -23.65
CA VAL A 224 -9.56 -4.60 -24.75
C VAL A 224 -8.39 -3.81 -24.19
N ASP A 225 -7.18 -4.29 -24.47
CA ASP A 225 -5.94 -3.58 -24.18
C ASP A 225 -5.41 -2.98 -25.49
N MET A 226 -5.28 -1.65 -25.56
CA MET A 226 -4.86 -0.93 -26.76
C MET A 226 -3.77 0.10 -26.47
N PRO A 227 -2.91 0.46 -27.46
CA PRO A 227 -1.86 1.44 -27.24
C PRO A 227 -2.45 2.83 -27.01
N ARG A 228 -1.84 3.64 -26.15
CA ARG A 228 -2.32 5.00 -25.85
C ARG A 228 -2.38 5.92 -27.06
N ALA A 229 -1.51 5.69 -28.04
CA ALA A 229 -1.49 6.45 -29.28
C ALA A 229 -2.62 6.07 -30.26
N MET A 230 -3.32 4.95 -30.02
CA MET A 230 -4.41 4.51 -30.88
C MET A 230 -5.72 5.25 -30.52
N ASP A 231 -6.45 5.70 -31.55
CA ASP A 231 -7.78 6.28 -31.35
C ASP A 231 -8.78 5.18 -30.98
N LEU A 232 -9.49 5.38 -29.88
CA LEU A 232 -10.55 4.49 -29.40
C LEU A 232 -11.66 4.29 -30.44
N ASN A 233 -11.93 5.28 -31.31
CA ASN A 233 -12.90 5.13 -32.40
C ASN A 233 -12.52 4.01 -33.36
N ARG A 234 -11.23 3.77 -33.61
CA ARG A 234 -10.77 2.65 -34.45
C ARG A 234 -11.20 1.30 -33.89
N VAL A 235 -11.25 1.19 -32.55
CA VAL A 235 -11.74 -0.01 -31.86
C VAL A 235 -13.24 -0.15 -32.05
N PHE A 236 -14.02 0.92 -31.82
CA PHE A 236 -15.46 0.90 -32.03
C PHE A 236 -15.86 0.59 -33.48
N ASP A 237 -15.13 1.12 -34.47
CA ASP A 237 -15.38 0.86 -35.89
C ASP A 237 -15.19 -0.62 -36.25
N ALA A 238 -14.10 -1.24 -35.75
CA ALA A 238 -13.84 -2.65 -35.97
C ALA A 238 -14.89 -3.54 -35.28
N LEU A 239 -15.31 -3.20 -34.05
CA LEU A 239 -16.37 -3.91 -33.34
C LEU A 239 -17.72 -3.80 -34.08
N ASN A 240 -18.09 -2.60 -34.53
CA ASN A 240 -19.31 -2.37 -35.30
C ASN A 240 -19.31 -3.13 -36.63
N ALA A 241 -18.19 -3.16 -37.35
CA ALA A 241 -18.04 -3.91 -38.60
C ALA A 241 -18.20 -5.42 -38.38
N ALA A 242 -17.81 -5.93 -37.21
CA ALA A 242 -18.02 -7.31 -36.78
C ALA A 242 -19.42 -7.57 -36.18
N GLY A 243 -20.30 -6.57 -36.16
CA GLY A 243 -21.65 -6.68 -35.59
C GLY A 243 -21.70 -6.70 -34.06
N ILE A 244 -20.60 -6.36 -33.39
CA ILE A 244 -20.51 -6.27 -31.93
C ILE A 244 -20.92 -4.87 -31.50
N ARG A 245 -22.08 -4.76 -30.85
CA ARG A 245 -22.59 -3.49 -30.35
C ARG A 245 -22.18 -3.29 -28.89
N VAL A 246 -21.37 -2.27 -28.62
CA VAL A 246 -20.99 -1.90 -27.25
C VAL A 246 -22.11 -1.10 -26.60
N ARG A 247 -22.57 -1.57 -25.43
CA ARG A 247 -23.59 -0.92 -24.59
C ARG A 247 -22.98 0.05 -23.58
N SER A 248 -21.89 -0.35 -22.93
CA SER A 248 -21.19 0.45 -21.93
C SER A 248 -19.69 0.18 -21.91
N MET A 249 -18.93 1.15 -21.42
CA MET A 249 -17.47 1.09 -21.32
C MET A 249 -17.03 1.48 -19.91
N ARG A 250 -16.03 0.78 -19.39
CA ARG A 250 -15.30 1.15 -18.17
C ARG A 250 -13.80 0.97 -18.36
N THR A 251 -12.99 1.83 -17.75
CA THR A 251 -11.53 1.68 -17.74
C THR A 251 -11.12 0.52 -16.83
N LYS A 252 -10.15 -0.26 -17.26
CA LYS A 252 -9.52 -1.31 -16.43
C LYS A 252 -8.71 -0.66 -15.31
N SER A 253 -8.97 -1.08 -14.08
CA SER A 253 -8.32 -0.53 -12.87
C SER A 253 -6.93 -1.09 -12.61
N ASN A 254 -6.52 -2.17 -13.26
CA ASN A 254 -5.36 -2.96 -12.83
C ASN A 254 -4.04 -2.57 -13.52
N ARG A 255 -3.85 -1.28 -13.80
CA ARG A 255 -2.63 -0.79 -14.48
C ARG A 255 -1.39 -1.06 -13.63
N LEU A 256 -1.45 -0.89 -12.31
CA LEU A 256 -0.29 -1.16 -11.47
C LEU A 256 0.08 -2.64 -11.42
N GLU A 257 -0.91 -3.53 -11.56
CA GLU A 257 -0.71 -4.98 -11.66
C GLU A 257 0.02 -5.35 -12.94
N GLU A 258 -0.40 -4.78 -14.06
CA GLU A 258 0.26 -5.00 -15.34
C GLU A 258 1.70 -4.46 -15.33
N LEU A 259 1.92 -3.28 -14.76
CA LEU A 259 3.27 -2.73 -14.58
C LEU A 259 4.14 -3.70 -13.77
N PHE A 260 3.60 -4.24 -12.68
CA PHE A 260 4.31 -5.18 -11.83
C PHE A 260 4.68 -6.45 -12.60
N VAL A 261 3.71 -7.08 -13.29
CA VAL A 261 3.94 -8.30 -14.09
C VAL A 261 4.97 -8.08 -15.17
N ARG A 262 4.93 -6.96 -15.92
CA ARG A 262 5.94 -6.67 -16.96
C ARG A 262 7.35 -6.54 -16.38
N LEU A 263 7.48 -5.89 -15.23
CA LEU A 263 8.78 -5.63 -14.61
C LEU A 263 9.37 -6.87 -13.93
N THR A 264 8.54 -7.76 -13.41
CA THR A 264 9.01 -9.00 -12.77
C THR A 264 9.08 -10.18 -13.73
N GLY A 265 8.24 -10.25 -14.76
CA GLY A 265 8.17 -11.33 -15.73
C GLY A 265 9.29 -11.32 -16.78
N ASN A 266 9.84 -10.14 -17.11
CA ASN A 266 10.94 -10.03 -18.08
C ASN A 266 12.28 -10.61 -17.61
N GLN A 267 12.41 -11.02 -16.33
CA GLN A 267 13.63 -11.64 -15.82
C GLN A 267 13.68 -13.17 -15.99
N GLU A 268 12.57 -13.85 -16.27
CA GLU A 268 12.57 -15.31 -16.47
C GLU A 268 13.02 -15.74 -17.89
N ASN A 269 13.13 -14.80 -18.84
CA ASN A 269 13.55 -15.07 -20.23
C ASN A 269 15.01 -14.69 -20.53
N VAL A 270 15.83 -14.46 -19.50
CA VAL A 270 17.28 -14.28 -19.66
C VAL A 270 18.01 -15.27 -18.75
N ALA A 271 17.99 -16.54 -19.16
CA ALA A 271 18.87 -17.59 -18.67
C ALA A 271 19.29 -18.49 -19.84
#